data_AF-A0A520KUN9-F1
#
_entry.id   AF-A0A520KUN9-F1
#
_cell.length_a   1.000
_cell.length_b   1.000
_cell.length_c   1.000
_cell.angle_alpha   90.00
_cell.angle_beta   90.00
_cell.angle_gamma   90.00
#
_symmetry.space_group_name_H-M   'P 1'
#
loop_
_entity.id
_entity.type
_entity.pdbx_description
1 polymer ?
#
loop_
_entity_poly.entity_id
_entity_poly.type
_entity_poly.pdbx_seq_one_letter_code
_entity_poly.pdbx_strand_id
1 'polypeptide(L)'
;MSKDLRLPFYWPHVKDDTRGTSPGECLRCKGLKLLCGKAECPLLTQYRVRAGVNKMLSKDICDASPPGIFVGWKGYPKVQMGPMVSIGDLHGYDPHLLDDPGRWYGSGIEDIITYRSSLIRSKQRLEVNSARDPGYKLKEFQELVLSIKPVDVEMLFSKIPKFHILFSPMSEPMPPSAPLEKFSLEGTPSIPVSVDKIHSDTDLNAKDALYELHTKGYDEYYLTKILSAGTLGTGKKRRLVPTRWSITAVDDILGKKLIEEIRDLPSVDEYLVFEK
;
A
#
# COMPACT_ATOMS: atom_id res chain seq x y z
N MET A 1 48.85 23.82 22.22
CA MET A 1 49.30 22.42 22.07
C MET A 1 48.05 21.57 21.98
N SER A 2 47.41 21.47 20.81
CA SER A 2 47.61 20.39 19.83
C SER A 2 47.76 19.02 20.49
N LYS A 3 46.69 18.22 20.38
CA LYS A 3 46.75 16.83 19.95
C LYS A 3 45.39 16.43 19.40
N ASP A 4 45.33 16.39 18.07
CA ASP A 4 44.29 15.79 17.25
C ASP A 4 43.92 14.38 17.74
N LEU A 5 42.68 14.22 18.21
CA LEU A 5 42.00 12.92 18.28
C LEU A 5 41.03 12.86 17.09
N ARG A 6 41.59 12.61 15.90
CA ARG A 6 40.80 12.18 14.75
C ARG A 6 40.37 10.74 14.99
N LEU A 7 39.17 10.55 15.55
CA LEU A 7 38.48 9.28 15.45
C LEU A 7 37.90 9.19 14.03
N PRO A 8 38.26 8.17 13.23
CA PRO A 8 37.67 8.00 11.92
C PRO A 8 36.20 7.63 12.12
N PHE A 9 35.30 8.50 11.66
CA PHE A 9 33.90 8.19 11.45
C PHE A 9 33.82 7.02 10.45
N TYR A 10 33.84 5.80 10.96
CA TYR A 10 33.52 4.60 10.19
C TYR A 10 32.01 4.46 10.25
N TRP A 11 31.32 5.23 9.40
CA TRP A 11 29.97 4.88 9.00
C TRP A 11 30.08 3.48 8.36
N PRO A 12 29.46 2.42 8.90
CA PRO A 12 29.36 1.19 8.14
C PRO A 12 28.65 1.60 6.86
N HIS A 13 29.35 1.45 5.74
CA HIS A 13 28.81 1.70 4.42
C HIS A 13 27.51 0.89 4.25
N VAL A 14 26.37 1.47 4.61
CA VAL A 14 25.16 1.32 3.81
C VAL A 14 25.59 1.92 2.50
N LYS A 15 26.06 1.06 1.60
CA LYS A 15 26.27 1.43 0.20
C LYS A 15 24.90 1.90 -0.24
N ASP A 16 24.75 3.22 -0.29
CA ASP A 16 23.71 3.88 -1.03
C ASP A 16 23.91 3.41 -2.48
N ASP A 17 23.23 2.32 -2.85
CA ASP A 17 23.30 1.71 -4.17
C ASP A 17 22.40 2.51 -5.12
N THR A 18 22.63 3.81 -5.17
CA THR A 18 21.95 4.80 -6.02
C THR A 18 22.47 4.78 -7.45
N ARG A 19 23.19 3.73 -7.86
CA ARG A 19 23.39 3.45 -9.29
C ARG A 19 22.05 2.99 -9.86
N GLY A 20 21.31 3.95 -10.40
CA GLY A 20 20.14 3.68 -11.23
C GLY A 20 20.53 2.69 -12.33
N THR A 21 20.13 1.44 -12.16
CA THR A 21 20.46 0.35 -13.08
C THR A 21 19.99 0.71 -14.48
N SER A 22 20.93 0.84 -15.43
CA SER A 22 20.55 1.02 -16.82
C SER A 22 19.97 -0.30 -17.37
N PRO A 23 18.93 -0.28 -18.22
CA PRO A 23 18.39 -1.49 -18.84
C PRO A 23 19.48 -2.33 -19.55
N GLY A 24 20.50 -1.66 -20.11
CA GLY A 24 21.65 -2.31 -20.76
C GLY A 24 22.54 -3.11 -19.80
N GLU A 25 22.72 -2.66 -18.56
CA GLU A 25 23.47 -3.41 -17.54
C GLU A 25 22.70 -4.66 -17.10
N CYS A 26 21.38 -4.57 -16.91
CA CYS A 26 20.55 -5.73 -16.58
C CYS A 26 20.60 -6.81 -17.68
N LEU A 27 20.57 -6.41 -18.96
CA LEU A 27 20.70 -7.33 -20.10
C LEU A 27 22.06 -8.04 -20.15
N ARG A 28 23.14 -7.35 -19.78
CA ARG A 28 24.49 -7.93 -19.68
C ARG A 28 24.67 -8.80 -18.44
N CYS A 29 24.05 -8.39 -17.33
CA CYS A 29 24.07 -9.08 -16.05
C CYS A 29 23.30 -10.41 -16.09
N LYS A 30 22.15 -10.43 -16.80
CA LYS A 30 21.17 -11.53 -16.84
C LYS A 30 20.76 -12.03 -15.45
N GLY A 31 20.87 -11.17 -14.44
CA GLY A 31 20.61 -11.49 -13.04
C GLY A 31 21.65 -12.38 -12.34
N LEU A 32 22.72 -12.80 -13.02
CA LEU A 32 23.74 -13.70 -12.45
C LEU A 32 24.98 -12.96 -11.94
N LYS A 33 25.35 -11.86 -12.60
CA LYS A 33 26.60 -11.13 -12.31
C LYS A 33 26.44 -10.02 -11.28
N LEU A 34 25.21 -9.73 -10.85
CA LEU A 34 24.84 -8.67 -9.91
C LEU A 34 25.56 -7.33 -10.17
N LEU A 35 25.69 -6.96 -11.46
CA LEU A 35 26.37 -5.73 -11.88
C LEU A 35 25.75 -4.45 -11.29
N CYS A 36 24.50 -4.56 -10.81
CA CYS A 36 23.79 -3.52 -10.10
C CYS A 36 24.31 -3.25 -8.68
N GLY A 37 25.07 -4.16 -8.06
CA GLY A 37 25.55 -4.02 -6.68
C GLY A 37 24.68 -4.68 -5.61
N LYS A 38 23.50 -5.19 -5.98
CA LYS A 38 22.55 -5.85 -5.07
C LYS A 38 22.99 -7.26 -4.68
N ALA A 39 22.56 -7.72 -3.51
CA ALA A 39 22.84 -9.06 -2.99
C ALA A 39 22.16 -10.17 -3.81
N GLU A 40 20.93 -9.92 -4.28
CA GLU A 40 20.23 -10.77 -5.25
C GLU A 40 19.66 -9.94 -6.41
N CYS A 41 19.31 -10.61 -7.51
CA CYS A 41 18.63 -9.97 -8.63
C CYS A 41 17.12 -9.87 -8.36
N PRO A 42 16.53 -8.66 -8.22
CA PRO A 42 15.11 -8.50 -7.91
C PRO A 42 14.19 -9.13 -8.96
N LEU A 43 14.61 -9.16 -10.23
CA LEU A 43 13.84 -9.77 -11.32
C LEU A 43 13.76 -11.31 -11.18
N LEU A 44 14.86 -11.95 -10.78
CA LEU A 44 14.89 -13.40 -10.56
C LEU A 44 14.13 -13.76 -9.28
N THR A 45 14.22 -12.94 -8.24
CA THR A 45 13.44 -13.12 -7.01
C THR A 45 11.95 -12.99 -7.30
N GLN A 46 11.51 -11.97 -8.05
CA GLN A 46 10.13 -11.88 -8.54
C GLN A 46 9.70 -13.13 -9.30
N TYR A 47 10.53 -13.66 -10.20
CA TYR A 47 10.19 -14.87 -10.94
C TYR A 47 10.04 -16.10 -10.02
N ARG A 48 10.96 -16.29 -9.07
CA ARG A 48 10.91 -17.38 -8.08
C ARG A 48 9.62 -17.33 -7.24
N VAL A 49 9.31 -16.16 -6.67
CA VAL A 49 8.11 -15.97 -5.86
C VAL A 49 6.85 -16.22 -6.69
N ARG A 50 6.79 -15.68 -7.91
CA ARG A 50 5.67 -15.93 -8.84
C ARG A 50 5.44 -17.40 -9.13
N ALA A 51 6.51 -18.17 -9.33
CA ALA A 51 6.42 -19.59 -9.61
C ALA A 51 5.87 -20.39 -8.41
N GLY A 52 6.22 -20.00 -7.18
CA GLY A 52 5.62 -20.56 -5.96
C GLY A 52 4.14 -20.22 -5.85
N VAL A 53 3.82 -18.92 -5.92
CA VAL A 53 2.45 -18.39 -5.84
C VAL A 53 1.52 -19.03 -6.86
N ASN A 54 1.94 -19.15 -8.12
CA ASN A 54 1.12 -19.71 -9.20
C ASN A 54 0.60 -21.12 -8.92
N LYS A 55 1.30 -21.92 -8.12
CA LYS A 55 0.88 -23.29 -7.75
C LYS A 55 -0.29 -23.30 -6.77
N MET A 56 -0.48 -22.22 -6.02
CA MET A 56 -1.49 -22.08 -4.97
C MET A 56 -2.71 -21.28 -5.44
N LEU A 57 -2.66 -20.69 -6.64
CA LEU A 57 -3.78 -19.89 -7.16
C LEU A 57 -4.97 -20.78 -7.52
N SER A 58 -6.07 -20.55 -6.84
CA SER A 58 -7.39 -21.12 -7.13
C SER A 58 -8.36 -20.02 -7.59
N LYS A 59 -9.57 -20.43 -8.01
CA LYS A 59 -10.67 -19.49 -8.22
C LYS A 59 -11.39 -19.12 -6.93
N ASP A 60 -11.32 -19.97 -5.92
CA ASP A 60 -12.06 -19.87 -4.68
C ASP A 60 -11.05 -19.78 -3.54
N ILE A 61 -11.11 -18.69 -2.78
CA ILE A 61 -10.08 -18.30 -1.82
C ILE A 61 -10.77 -17.83 -0.56
N CYS A 62 -10.49 -18.51 0.55
CA CYS A 62 -10.92 -18.14 1.89
C CYS A 62 -9.66 -17.91 2.73
N ASP A 63 -9.36 -16.66 3.03
CA ASP A 63 -8.13 -16.28 3.73
C ASP A 63 -8.27 -14.88 4.34
N ALA A 64 -7.26 -14.44 5.08
CA ALA A 64 -7.22 -13.11 5.64
C ALA A 64 -7.00 -12.04 4.55
N SER A 65 -7.60 -10.88 4.73
CA SER A 65 -7.41 -9.72 3.88
C SER A 65 -6.80 -8.59 4.71
N PRO A 66 -5.61 -8.05 4.36
CA PRO A 66 -5.17 -6.82 4.98
C PRO A 66 -6.19 -5.71 4.78
N PRO A 67 -6.30 -4.76 5.72
CA PRO A 67 -7.22 -3.64 5.58
C PRO A 67 -6.76 -2.75 4.42
N GLY A 68 -7.42 -2.90 3.27
CA GLY A 68 -7.00 -2.23 2.06
C GLY A 68 -7.73 -2.67 0.80
N ILE A 69 -7.77 -1.74 -0.16
CA ILE A 69 -8.24 -1.99 -1.51
C ILE A 69 -7.24 -1.39 -2.50
N PHE A 70 -7.28 -1.91 -3.72
CA PHE A 70 -6.61 -1.25 -4.84
C PHE A 70 -7.65 -0.59 -5.75
N VAL A 71 -7.46 0.68 -6.09
CA VAL A 71 -8.28 1.41 -7.07
C VAL A 71 -7.41 1.83 -8.25
N GLY A 72 -7.68 1.25 -9.42
CA GLY A 72 -6.96 1.55 -10.66
C GLY A 72 -7.41 2.84 -11.31
N TRP A 73 -6.46 3.57 -11.92
CA TRP A 73 -6.71 4.82 -12.64
C TRP A 73 -7.15 4.63 -14.09
N LYS A 74 -6.80 3.49 -14.71
CA LYS A 74 -7.11 3.21 -16.11
C LYS A 74 -8.62 3.08 -16.30
N GLY A 75 -9.18 3.88 -17.21
CA GLY A 75 -10.60 3.87 -17.54
C GLY A 75 -11.47 4.86 -16.76
N TYR A 76 -10.86 5.72 -15.92
CA TYR A 76 -11.56 6.79 -15.20
C TYR A 76 -12.52 7.57 -16.13
N PRO A 77 -13.79 7.81 -15.74
CA PRO A 77 -14.36 7.66 -14.39
C PRO A 77 -14.83 6.24 -14.01
N LYS A 78 -14.75 5.25 -14.91
CA LYS A 78 -15.03 3.84 -14.62
C LYS A 78 -13.75 3.12 -14.19
N VAL A 79 -13.56 2.98 -12.89
CA VAL A 79 -12.34 2.41 -12.30
C VAL A 79 -12.47 0.91 -12.07
N GLN A 80 -11.33 0.22 -12.04
CA GLN A 80 -11.26 -1.14 -11.50
C GLN A 80 -10.84 -1.05 -10.05
N MET A 81 -11.65 -1.57 -9.14
CA MET A 81 -11.30 -1.62 -7.73
C MET A 81 -11.55 -2.99 -7.12
N GLY A 82 -10.91 -3.28 -6.00
CA GLY A 82 -11.26 -4.43 -5.21
C GLY A 82 -10.29 -4.67 -4.04
N PRO A 83 -10.74 -5.41 -3.02
CA PRO A 83 -9.91 -5.85 -1.92
C PRO A 83 -8.78 -6.79 -2.36
N MET A 84 -7.80 -6.94 -1.48
CA MET A 84 -6.68 -7.87 -1.66
C MET A 84 -6.75 -8.96 -0.58
N VAL A 85 -6.58 -10.21 -0.95
CA VAL A 85 -6.59 -11.36 -0.02
C VAL A 85 -5.20 -11.98 0.04
N SER A 86 -4.76 -12.45 1.20
CA SER A 86 -3.53 -13.21 1.30
C SER A 86 -3.65 -14.55 0.61
N ILE A 87 -2.48 -15.06 0.20
CA ILE A 87 -2.32 -16.45 -0.19
C ILE A 87 -1.65 -17.12 1.02
N GLY A 88 -2.47 -17.70 1.89
CA GLY A 88 -2.03 -18.34 3.11
C GLY A 88 -1.00 -19.44 2.85
N ASP A 89 -0.08 -19.58 3.80
CA ASP A 89 1.00 -20.58 3.92
C ASP A 89 2.28 -20.45 3.09
N LEU A 90 2.46 -19.46 2.23
CA LEU A 90 3.74 -19.37 1.50
C LEU A 90 4.94 -19.09 2.43
N HIS A 91 4.72 -18.34 3.53
CA HIS A 91 5.80 -17.92 4.44
C HIS A 91 5.41 -17.65 5.91
N GLY A 92 4.13 -17.82 6.30
CA GLY A 92 3.69 -17.57 7.69
C GLY A 92 3.75 -16.09 8.13
N TYR A 93 3.73 -15.15 7.19
CA TYR A 93 3.72 -13.72 7.51
C TYR A 93 2.36 -13.27 8.02
N ASP A 94 2.37 -12.28 8.92
CA ASP A 94 1.17 -11.54 9.31
C ASP A 94 0.51 -10.92 8.06
N PRO A 95 -0.77 -11.21 7.77
CA PRO A 95 -1.47 -10.62 6.63
C PRO A 95 -1.42 -9.09 6.61
N HIS A 96 -1.38 -8.45 7.78
CA HIS A 96 -1.25 -6.99 7.88
C HIS A 96 0.04 -6.48 7.25
N LEU A 97 1.16 -7.19 7.48
CA LEU A 97 2.47 -6.85 6.93
C LEU A 97 2.48 -6.88 5.40
N LEU A 98 1.61 -7.67 4.76
CA LEU A 98 1.61 -7.82 3.29
C LEU A 98 1.22 -6.53 2.54
N ASP A 99 0.54 -5.59 3.22
CA ASP A 99 0.09 -4.31 2.67
C ASP A 99 0.27 -3.15 3.67
N ASP A 100 1.36 -3.15 4.43
CA ASP A 100 1.73 -2.07 5.36
C ASP A 100 3.11 -1.51 5.03
N PRO A 101 3.19 -0.51 4.12
CA PRO A 101 4.45 0.12 3.77
C PRO A 101 5.15 0.82 4.94
N GLY A 102 4.42 1.26 5.97
CA GLY A 102 5.00 1.88 7.17
C GLY A 102 5.87 0.90 7.95
N ARG A 103 5.50 -0.39 7.96
CA ARG A 103 6.28 -1.47 8.61
C ARG A 103 7.37 -2.09 7.74
N TRP A 104 7.44 -1.76 6.45
CA TRP A 104 8.50 -2.28 5.57
C TRP A 104 9.83 -1.55 5.73
N TYR A 105 9.88 -0.48 6.51
CA TYR A 105 11.12 0.24 6.74
C TYR A 105 12.17 -0.70 7.39
N GLY A 106 13.31 -0.87 6.72
CA GLY A 106 14.38 -1.80 7.12
C GLY A 106 14.29 -3.19 6.51
N SER A 107 13.19 -3.55 5.82
CA SER A 107 13.08 -4.82 5.07
C SER A 107 13.90 -4.79 3.78
N GLY A 108 14.34 -5.98 3.34
CA GLY A 108 14.99 -6.14 2.03
C GLY A 108 14.00 -5.95 0.88
N ILE A 109 14.50 -5.62 -0.31
CA ILE A 109 13.65 -5.52 -1.51
C ILE A 109 13.02 -6.88 -1.85
N GLU A 110 13.70 -7.97 -1.52
CA GLU A 110 13.27 -9.35 -1.67
C GLU A 110 12.05 -9.65 -0.80
N ASP A 111 12.03 -9.14 0.43
CA ASP A 111 10.90 -9.27 1.35
C ASP A 111 9.70 -8.51 0.82
N ILE A 112 9.89 -7.25 0.38
CA ILE A 112 8.82 -6.45 -0.20
C ILE A 112 8.24 -7.12 -1.46
N ILE A 113 9.09 -7.69 -2.30
CA ILE A 113 8.65 -8.49 -3.46
C ILE A 113 7.80 -9.68 -3.01
N THR A 114 8.20 -10.35 -1.94
CA THR A 114 7.48 -11.49 -1.37
C THR A 114 6.14 -11.06 -0.80
N TYR A 115 6.11 -10.04 0.07
CA TYR A 115 4.90 -9.47 0.67
C TYR A 115 3.85 -9.13 -0.39
N ARG A 116 4.25 -8.36 -1.40
CA ARG A 116 3.34 -7.91 -2.46
C ARG A 116 2.89 -9.02 -3.40
N SER A 117 3.74 -10.02 -3.64
CA SER A 117 3.41 -11.13 -4.55
C SER A 117 2.55 -12.20 -3.88
N SER A 118 2.54 -12.24 -2.54
CA SER A 118 1.70 -13.13 -1.71
C SER A 118 0.28 -12.61 -1.48
N LEU A 119 -0.12 -11.54 -2.17
CA LEU A 119 -1.49 -11.05 -2.19
C LEU A 119 -2.17 -11.40 -3.51
N ILE A 120 -3.48 -11.51 -3.51
CA ILE A 120 -4.29 -11.60 -4.74
C ILE A 120 -5.17 -10.38 -4.82
N ARG A 121 -5.08 -9.68 -5.94
CA ARG A 121 -5.87 -8.49 -6.17
C ARG A 121 -7.14 -8.80 -6.95
N SER A 122 -8.27 -8.51 -6.34
CA SER A 122 -9.56 -8.58 -7.01
C SER A 122 -9.82 -7.37 -7.91
N LYS A 123 -10.69 -7.56 -8.91
CA LYS A 123 -11.08 -6.51 -9.85
C LYS A 123 -12.59 -6.50 -10.03
N GLN A 124 -13.20 -5.37 -9.72
CA GLN A 124 -14.57 -5.05 -10.04
C GLN A 124 -14.61 -3.69 -10.72
N ARG A 125 -15.40 -3.58 -11.79
CA ARG A 125 -15.55 -2.32 -12.51
C ARG A 125 -16.68 -1.53 -11.87
N LEU A 126 -16.39 -0.33 -11.39
CA LEU A 126 -17.35 0.57 -10.75
C LEU A 126 -17.20 2.01 -11.27
N GLU A 127 -18.28 2.77 -11.23
CA GLU A 127 -18.23 4.22 -11.43
C GLU A 127 -17.69 4.89 -10.17
N VAL A 128 -16.87 5.92 -10.33
CA VAL A 128 -16.30 6.62 -9.16
C VAL A 128 -17.37 7.21 -8.24
N ASN A 129 -18.51 7.61 -8.80
CA ASN A 129 -19.61 8.21 -8.03
C ASN A 129 -20.43 7.18 -7.25
N SER A 130 -20.21 5.87 -7.43
CA SER A 130 -20.86 4.82 -6.63
C SER A 130 -20.53 4.93 -5.14
N ALA A 131 -19.46 5.63 -4.76
CA ALA A 131 -19.14 5.91 -3.35
C ALA A 131 -20.15 6.82 -2.64
N ARG A 132 -21.02 7.54 -3.39
CA ARG A 132 -22.05 8.41 -2.80
C ARG A 132 -23.22 7.62 -2.22
N ASP A 133 -23.56 6.52 -2.87
CA ASP A 133 -24.61 5.58 -2.48
C ASP A 133 -24.11 4.17 -2.78
N PRO A 134 -23.27 3.60 -1.89
CA PRO A 134 -22.63 2.32 -2.14
C PRO A 134 -23.64 1.18 -2.06
N GLY A 135 -23.70 0.37 -3.12
CA GLY A 135 -24.42 -0.92 -3.05
C GLY A 135 -23.75 -1.88 -2.07
N TYR A 136 -24.44 -2.97 -1.71
CA TYR A 136 -24.01 -3.95 -0.69
C TYR A 136 -22.52 -4.32 -0.79
N LYS A 137 -22.08 -4.78 -1.97
CA LYS A 137 -20.68 -5.20 -2.19
C LYS A 137 -19.65 -4.08 -1.98
N LEU A 138 -19.98 -2.83 -2.35
CA LEU A 138 -19.08 -1.70 -2.13
C LEU A 138 -19.03 -1.32 -0.63
N LYS A 139 -20.14 -1.47 0.10
CA LYS A 139 -20.15 -1.29 1.56
C LYS A 139 -19.22 -2.28 2.24
N GLU A 140 -19.29 -3.57 1.89
CA GLU A 140 -18.37 -4.57 2.48
C GLU A 140 -16.90 -4.25 2.17
N PHE A 141 -16.58 -3.79 0.95
CA PHE A 141 -15.23 -3.32 0.63
C PHE A 141 -14.81 -2.12 1.49
N GLN A 142 -15.72 -1.19 1.74
CA GLN A 142 -15.46 -0.02 2.58
C GLN A 142 -15.25 -0.43 4.03
N GLU A 143 -16.10 -1.32 4.58
CA GLU A 143 -15.97 -1.84 5.95
C GLU A 143 -14.63 -2.55 6.18
N LEU A 144 -14.18 -3.37 5.21
CA LEU A 144 -12.85 -3.97 5.23
C LEU A 144 -11.74 -2.91 5.32
N VAL A 145 -11.83 -1.85 4.52
CA VAL A 145 -10.81 -0.79 4.45
C VAL A 145 -10.76 0.05 5.73
N LEU A 146 -11.90 0.25 6.38
CA LEU A 146 -11.98 0.97 7.65
C LEU A 146 -11.41 0.17 8.83
N SER A 147 -11.25 -1.16 8.69
CA SER A 147 -10.62 -1.99 9.71
C SER A 147 -9.16 -1.59 9.95
N ILE A 148 -8.69 -1.68 11.20
CA ILE A 148 -7.25 -1.58 11.51
C ILE A 148 -6.55 -2.94 11.56
N LYS A 149 -7.31 -4.04 11.51
CA LYS A 149 -6.80 -5.42 11.54
C LYS A 149 -7.18 -6.17 10.26
N PRO A 150 -6.40 -7.18 9.86
CA PRO A 150 -6.84 -8.10 8.81
C PRO A 150 -8.19 -8.74 9.15
N VAL A 151 -8.99 -9.02 8.13
CA VAL A 151 -10.32 -9.63 8.26
C VAL A 151 -10.40 -10.82 7.33
N ASP A 152 -10.97 -11.93 7.80
CA ASP A 152 -11.20 -13.12 6.99
C ASP A 152 -12.28 -12.86 5.94
N VAL A 153 -11.99 -13.27 4.70
CA VAL A 153 -12.86 -13.03 3.54
C VAL A 153 -12.96 -14.29 2.68
N GLU A 154 -14.11 -14.44 2.02
CA GLU A 154 -14.24 -15.39 0.91
C GLU A 154 -14.30 -14.63 -0.42
N MET A 155 -13.51 -15.09 -1.39
CA MET A 155 -13.43 -14.52 -2.73
C MET A 155 -13.59 -15.59 -3.79
N LEU A 156 -14.63 -15.45 -4.62
CA LEU A 156 -14.78 -16.23 -5.84
C LEU A 156 -14.41 -15.39 -7.05
N PHE A 157 -13.44 -15.85 -7.83
CA PHE A 157 -12.98 -15.24 -9.06
C PHE A 157 -13.54 -15.95 -10.29
N SER A 158 -13.87 -15.18 -11.33
CA SER A 158 -14.34 -15.71 -12.62
C SER A 158 -13.32 -16.61 -13.32
N LYS A 159 -12.04 -16.33 -13.08
CA LYS A 159 -10.89 -17.08 -13.59
C LYS A 159 -9.78 -17.07 -12.57
N ILE A 160 -8.93 -18.09 -12.64
CA ILE A 160 -7.75 -18.19 -11.78
C ILE A 160 -6.93 -16.89 -11.95
N PRO A 161 -6.58 -16.20 -10.84
CA PRO A 161 -5.73 -15.02 -10.86
C PRO A 161 -4.43 -15.27 -11.61
N LYS A 162 -3.91 -14.25 -12.29
CA LYS A 162 -2.64 -14.35 -13.02
C LYS A 162 -1.78 -13.14 -12.76
N PHE A 163 -0.47 -13.36 -12.68
CA PHE A 163 0.50 -12.28 -12.75
C PHE A 163 0.48 -11.63 -14.12
N HIS A 164 0.47 -10.31 -14.13
CA HIS A 164 0.74 -9.54 -15.34
C HIS A 164 2.23 -9.21 -15.38
N ILE A 165 2.88 -9.54 -16.49
CA ILE A 165 4.30 -9.27 -16.66
C ILE A 165 4.47 -7.78 -16.97
N LEU A 166 5.01 -7.05 -16.01
CA LEU A 166 5.52 -5.69 -16.19
C LEU A 166 7.03 -5.72 -15.94
N PHE A 167 7.81 -5.51 -16.99
CA PHE A 167 9.25 -5.29 -16.88
C PHE A 167 9.49 -3.80 -16.76
N SER A 168 9.37 -3.27 -15.54
CA SER A 168 9.81 -1.91 -15.24
C SER A 168 10.66 -1.92 -13.97
N PRO A 169 11.85 -1.29 -14.00
CA PRO A 169 12.67 -1.13 -12.80
C PRO A 169 12.03 -0.20 -11.75
N MET A 170 11.00 0.55 -12.14
CA MET A 170 10.28 1.52 -11.30
C MET A 170 8.88 1.04 -10.89
N SER A 171 8.43 -0.15 -11.32
CA SER A 171 7.11 -0.65 -10.95
C SER A 171 7.18 -1.51 -9.71
N GLU A 172 6.29 -1.22 -8.75
CA GLU A 172 6.01 -2.11 -7.64
C GLU A 172 5.74 -3.54 -8.14
N PRO A 173 6.20 -4.56 -7.39
CA PRO A 173 5.81 -5.94 -7.65
C PRO A 173 4.28 -6.05 -7.57
N MET A 174 3.65 -6.28 -8.72
CA MET A 174 2.19 -6.38 -8.78
C MET A 174 1.71 -7.80 -8.42
N PRO A 175 0.73 -7.93 -7.51
CA PRO A 175 0.11 -9.21 -7.21
C PRO A 175 -0.61 -9.81 -8.42
N PRO A 176 -0.81 -11.14 -8.45
CA PRO A 176 -1.72 -11.79 -9.37
C PRO A 176 -3.12 -11.20 -9.19
N SER A 177 -3.90 -11.20 -10.27
CA SER A 177 -5.21 -10.56 -10.22
C SER A 177 -6.24 -11.15 -11.19
N ALA A 178 -7.51 -11.11 -10.80
CA ALA A 178 -8.63 -11.59 -11.60
C ALA A 178 -9.93 -10.80 -11.30
N PRO A 179 -10.92 -10.84 -12.22
CA PRO A 179 -12.25 -10.28 -11.96
C PRO A 179 -12.99 -11.08 -10.88
N LEU A 180 -13.59 -10.34 -9.95
CA LEU A 180 -14.32 -10.87 -8.79
C LEU A 180 -15.78 -11.16 -9.15
N GLU A 181 -16.27 -12.34 -8.76
CA GLU A 181 -17.67 -12.74 -8.89
C GLU A 181 -18.42 -12.57 -7.55
N LYS A 182 -17.90 -13.18 -6.49
CA LYS A 182 -18.45 -13.11 -5.13
C LYS A 182 -17.40 -12.66 -4.12
N PHE A 183 -17.89 -12.00 -3.08
CA PHE A 183 -17.13 -11.51 -1.94
C PHE A 183 -18.04 -11.60 -0.72
N SER A 184 -17.50 -12.06 0.41
CA SER A 184 -18.12 -11.95 1.73
C SER A 184 -17.04 -11.69 2.77
N LEU A 185 -17.42 -10.96 3.81
CA LEU A 185 -16.66 -10.84 5.05
C LEU A 185 -17.12 -11.96 6.00
N GLU A 186 -16.22 -12.83 6.44
CA GLU A 186 -16.54 -13.91 7.40
C GLU A 186 -16.34 -13.47 8.86
N GLY A 187 -15.65 -12.36 9.08
CA GLY A 187 -15.39 -11.78 10.40
C GLY A 187 -15.89 -10.34 10.52
N THR A 188 -16.04 -9.86 11.76
CA THR A 188 -16.36 -8.45 12.02
C THR A 188 -15.12 -7.57 11.86
N PRO A 189 -15.14 -6.58 10.95
CA PRO A 189 -14.04 -5.62 10.81
C PRO A 189 -13.78 -4.86 12.12
N SER A 190 -12.51 -4.67 12.47
CA SER A 190 -12.11 -3.94 13.67
C SER A 190 -12.02 -2.45 13.34
N ILE A 191 -13.15 -1.74 13.36
CA ILE A 191 -13.23 -0.32 13.02
C ILE A 191 -13.16 0.53 14.29
N PRO A 192 -12.18 1.44 14.43
CA PRO A 192 -12.14 2.37 15.55
C PRO A 192 -13.31 3.35 15.54
N VAL A 193 -13.83 3.71 16.72
CA VAL A 193 -14.97 4.64 16.87
C VAL A 193 -14.71 6.00 16.21
N SER A 194 -13.48 6.51 16.29
CA SER A 194 -13.04 7.74 15.64
C SER A 194 -13.17 7.69 14.12
N VAL A 195 -12.82 6.54 13.51
CA VAL A 195 -12.90 6.30 12.07
C VAL A 195 -14.36 6.14 11.66
N ASP A 196 -15.13 5.32 12.39
CA ASP A 196 -16.54 5.08 12.11
C ASP A 196 -17.37 6.37 12.16
N LYS A 197 -17.10 7.22 13.17
CA LYS A 197 -17.72 8.54 13.29
C LYS A 197 -17.43 9.44 12.08
N ILE A 198 -16.17 9.53 11.67
CA ILE A 198 -15.75 10.35 10.52
C ILE A 198 -16.31 9.79 9.20
N HIS A 199 -16.39 8.48 9.06
CA HIS A 199 -17.01 7.83 7.90
C HIS A 199 -18.52 8.10 7.84
N SER A 200 -19.19 8.13 8.98
CA SER A 200 -20.63 8.39 9.08
C SER A 200 -20.98 9.88 8.90
N ASP A 201 -20.03 10.78 9.15
CA ASP A 201 -20.21 12.22 8.91
C ASP A 201 -20.18 12.54 7.41
N THR A 202 -21.34 12.93 6.88
CA THR A 202 -21.52 13.27 5.46
C THR A 202 -21.49 14.77 5.19
N ASP A 203 -21.26 15.59 6.22
CA ASP A 203 -21.09 17.05 6.11
C ASP A 203 -19.62 17.47 6.25
N LEU A 204 -18.78 16.63 6.87
CA LEU A 204 -17.34 16.82 6.94
C LEU A 204 -16.67 16.65 5.57
N ASN A 205 -15.86 17.63 5.17
CA ASN A 205 -15.11 17.51 3.92
C ASN A 205 -13.88 16.59 4.08
N ALA A 206 -13.39 16.04 2.97
CA ALA A 206 -12.33 15.03 3.02
C ALA A 206 -11.01 15.57 3.56
N LYS A 207 -10.70 16.87 3.39
CA LYS A 207 -9.44 17.46 3.86
C LYS A 207 -9.41 17.50 5.38
N ASP A 208 -10.49 18.01 5.98
CA ASP A 208 -10.60 18.12 7.43
C ASP A 208 -10.72 16.73 8.07
N ALA A 209 -11.46 15.80 7.45
CA ALA A 209 -11.52 14.41 7.89
C ALA A 209 -10.14 13.72 7.93
N LEU A 210 -9.33 13.90 6.88
CA LEU A 210 -7.97 13.34 6.83
C LEU A 210 -7.08 13.92 7.92
N TYR A 211 -7.12 15.24 8.12
CA TYR A 211 -6.33 15.91 9.14
C TYR A 211 -6.76 15.53 10.56
N GLU A 212 -8.07 15.40 10.82
CA GLU A 212 -8.59 14.93 12.11
C GLU A 212 -8.16 13.49 12.41
N LEU A 213 -8.16 12.60 11.42
CA LEU A 213 -7.63 11.25 11.61
C LEU A 213 -6.11 11.25 11.81
N HIS A 214 -5.37 12.05 11.05
CA HIS A 214 -3.92 12.16 11.21
C HIS A 214 -3.52 12.61 12.63
N THR A 215 -4.18 13.65 13.16
CA THR A 215 -3.94 14.14 14.54
C THR A 215 -4.31 13.13 15.62
N LYS A 216 -5.14 12.13 15.30
CA LYS A 216 -5.45 10.98 16.18
C LYS A 216 -4.45 9.83 16.06
N GLY A 217 -3.40 9.97 15.25
CA GLY A 217 -2.31 9.01 15.12
C GLY A 217 -2.48 7.95 14.03
N TYR A 218 -3.43 8.12 13.10
CA TYR A 218 -3.52 7.24 11.93
C TYR A 218 -2.49 7.63 10.87
N ASP A 219 -1.72 6.66 10.39
CA ASP A 219 -0.67 6.90 9.40
C ASP A 219 -1.19 7.22 7.99
N GLU A 220 -0.33 7.83 7.17
CA GLU A 220 -0.67 8.28 5.82
C GLU A 220 -1.09 7.14 4.88
N TYR A 221 -0.60 5.92 5.09
CA TYR A 221 -0.95 4.77 4.27
C TYR A 221 -2.39 4.32 4.54
N TYR A 222 -2.79 4.25 5.81
CA TYR A 222 -4.18 4.01 6.21
C TYR A 222 -5.11 5.09 5.67
N LEU A 223 -4.73 6.37 5.84
CA LEU A 223 -5.48 7.52 5.31
C LEU A 223 -5.64 7.48 3.79
N THR A 224 -4.60 7.04 3.08
CA THR A 224 -4.63 6.83 1.63
C THR A 224 -5.66 5.78 1.22
N LYS A 225 -5.72 4.64 1.94
CA LYS A 225 -6.65 3.55 1.64
C LYS A 225 -8.11 3.96 1.85
N ILE A 226 -8.42 4.60 2.98
CA ILE A 226 -9.78 5.07 3.26
C ILE A 226 -10.22 6.15 2.25
N LEU A 227 -9.33 7.08 1.87
CA LEU A 227 -9.63 8.07 0.83
C LEU A 227 -9.89 7.40 -0.52
N SER A 228 -9.05 6.44 -0.90
CA SER A 228 -9.19 5.68 -2.15
C SER A 228 -10.53 4.94 -2.24
N ALA A 229 -11.01 4.40 -1.13
CA ALA A 229 -12.31 3.73 -1.00
C ALA A 229 -13.51 4.67 -1.02
N GLY A 230 -13.28 5.99 -1.07
CA GLY A 230 -14.35 6.99 -1.10
C GLY A 230 -15.18 7.02 0.19
N THR A 231 -14.57 6.65 1.32
CA THR A 231 -15.25 6.65 2.63
C THR A 231 -15.29 8.02 3.30
N LEU A 232 -14.50 8.98 2.78
CA LEU A 232 -14.35 10.32 3.35
C LEU A 232 -14.94 11.42 2.45
N GLY A 233 -15.38 12.50 3.09
CA GLY A 233 -15.86 13.72 2.45
C GLY A 233 -17.37 13.84 2.40
N THR A 234 -17.85 14.99 1.91
CA THR A 234 -19.27 15.28 1.95
C THR A 234 -20.07 14.32 1.07
N GLY A 235 -21.23 13.86 1.51
CA GLY A 235 -21.93 12.71 0.92
C GLY A 235 -22.09 12.81 -0.60
N LYS A 236 -22.54 13.95 -1.12
CA LYS A 236 -22.71 14.20 -2.56
C LYS A 236 -21.40 14.27 -3.36
N LYS A 237 -20.26 14.49 -2.68
CA LYS A 237 -18.93 14.64 -3.29
C LYS A 237 -18.03 13.41 -3.09
N ARG A 238 -18.45 12.39 -2.33
CA ARG A 238 -17.71 11.13 -2.19
C ARG A 238 -17.47 10.49 -3.56
N ARG A 239 -16.23 10.02 -3.77
CA ARG A 239 -15.79 9.36 -4.99
C ARG A 239 -14.76 8.29 -4.66
N LEU A 240 -14.77 7.20 -5.42
CA LEU A 240 -13.62 6.31 -5.49
C LEU A 240 -12.45 7.08 -6.13
N VAL A 241 -11.30 7.10 -5.47
CA VAL A 241 -10.11 7.81 -5.94
C VAL A 241 -9.04 6.76 -6.28
N PRO A 242 -8.49 6.75 -7.50
CA PRO A 242 -7.38 5.87 -7.84
C PRO A 242 -6.25 5.96 -6.81
N THR A 243 -5.71 4.81 -6.39
CA THR A 243 -4.75 4.73 -5.28
C THR A 243 -3.55 5.65 -5.47
N ARG A 244 -3.02 5.75 -6.71
CA ARG A 244 -1.95 6.70 -7.04
C ARG A 244 -2.29 8.15 -6.75
N TRP A 245 -3.52 8.55 -7.05
CA TRP A 245 -3.97 9.92 -6.81
C TRP A 245 -4.27 10.13 -5.32
N SER A 246 -4.75 9.11 -4.61
CA SER A 246 -4.94 9.16 -3.16
C SER A 246 -3.62 9.38 -2.42
N ILE A 247 -2.54 8.68 -2.81
CA ILE A 247 -1.21 8.88 -2.23
C ILE A 247 -0.80 10.35 -2.32
N THR A 248 -0.81 10.91 -3.54
CA THR A 248 -0.45 12.33 -3.75
C THR A 248 -1.41 13.29 -3.06
N ALA A 249 -2.70 12.98 -3.02
CA ALA A 249 -3.70 13.85 -2.40
C ALA A 249 -3.55 13.91 -0.89
N VAL A 250 -3.30 12.77 -0.22
CA VAL A 250 -3.08 12.72 1.22
C VAL A 250 -1.79 13.46 1.58
N ASP A 251 -0.69 13.17 0.88
CA ASP A 251 0.60 13.86 1.05
C ASP A 251 0.46 15.38 0.89
N ASP A 252 -0.19 15.85 -0.18
CA ASP A 252 -0.41 17.30 -0.40
C ASP A 252 -1.30 17.95 0.67
N ILE A 253 -2.36 17.26 1.12
CA ILE A 253 -3.29 17.79 2.13
C ILE A 253 -2.60 17.89 3.49
N LEU A 254 -1.96 16.81 3.95
CA LEU A 254 -1.30 16.77 5.24
C LEU A 254 -0.05 17.66 5.25
N GLY A 255 0.76 17.59 4.20
CA GLY A 255 1.96 18.43 4.07
C GLY A 255 1.65 19.92 4.15
N LYS A 256 0.59 20.38 3.48
CA LYS A 256 0.16 21.80 3.58
C LYS A 256 -0.26 22.20 4.99
N LYS A 257 -0.98 21.32 5.70
CA LYS A 257 -1.40 21.57 7.09
C LYS A 257 -0.20 21.63 8.04
N LEU A 258 0.71 20.66 7.93
CA LEU A 258 1.93 20.63 8.75
C LEU A 258 2.84 21.83 8.47
N ILE A 259 2.94 22.28 7.22
CA ILE A 259 3.70 23.50 6.87
C ILE A 259 3.07 24.74 7.51
N GLU A 260 1.75 24.84 7.60
CA GLU A 260 1.07 25.94 8.31
C GLU A 260 1.43 25.93 9.80
N GLU A 261 1.43 24.76 10.45
CA GLU A 261 1.81 24.62 11.86
C GLU A 261 3.28 24.96 12.14
N ILE A 262 4.19 24.49 11.28
CA ILE A 262 5.64 24.70 11.46
C ILE A 262 6.01 26.18 11.31
N ARG A 263 5.30 26.96 10.49
CA ARG A 263 5.59 28.38 10.28
C ARG A 263 5.47 29.23 11.54
N ASP A 264 4.62 28.80 12.47
CA ASP A 264 4.40 29.51 13.73
C ASP A 264 5.33 29.02 14.86
N LEU A 265 6.17 28.01 14.59
CA LEU A 265 7.16 27.52 15.54
C LEU A 265 8.43 28.39 15.54
N PRO A 266 9.11 28.52 16.70
CA PRO A 266 10.38 29.24 16.78
C PRO A 266 11.44 28.58 15.90
N SER A 267 12.34 29.39 15.33
CA SER A 267 13.51 28.87 14.62
C SER A 267 14.43 28.12 15.57
N VAL A 268 15.06 27.06 15.06
CA VAL A 268 16.08 26.31 15.77
C VAL A 268 17.44 26.80 15.29
N ASP A 269 18.16 27.50 16.16
CA ASP A 269 19.47 28.09 15.85
C ASP A 269 20.65 27.16 16.24
N GLU A 270 20.36 25.98 16.78
CA GLU A 270 21.34 25.01 17.28
C GLU A 270 21.18 23.64 16.62
N TYR A 271 22.28 22.88 16.54
CA TYR A 271 22.24 21.52 16.01
C TYR A 271 21.61 20.57 17.04
N LEU A 272 20.41 20.09 16.76
CA LEU A 272 19.74 19.06 17.55
C LEU A 272 19.99 17.69 16.92
N VAL A 273 20.45 16.73 17.73
CA VAL A 273 20.58 15.33 17.34
C VAL A 273 19.51 14.54 18.06
N PHE A 274 18.64 13.89 17.29
CA PHE A 274 17.58 13.04 17.80
C PHE A 274 17.96 11.58 17.53
N GLU A 275 18.03 10.77 18.58
CA GLU A 275 18.17 9.32 18.49
C GLU A 275 16.80 8.66 18.71
N LYS A 276 16.56 7.55 18.01
CA LYS A 276 15.26 6.87 17.95
C LYS A 276 15.16 5.78 19.00
#